data_AF-A0A945E1C4-F1
#
_entry.id   AF-A0A945E1C4-F1
#
_cell.length_a   1.000
_cell.length_b   1.000
_cell.length_c   1.000
_cell.angle_alpha   90.00
_cell.angle_beta   90.00
_cell.angle_gamma   90.00
#
_symmetry.space_group_name_H-M   'P 1'
#
loop_
_entity.id
_entity.type
_entity.pdbx_description
1 polymer ?
#
loop_
_entity_poly.entity_id
_entity_poly.type
_entity_poly.pdbx_seq_one_letter_code
_entity_poly.pdbx_strand_id
1 'polypeptide(L)'
;MKLELPFEVLFISHTLQKAGFESHLVGGAIRDLVLQSTNAFYHKNIAITDYDFTTNAQPEKIMELFPESFYENNFGTVSITHENTLYLLKNNYQLPEKNLLSAISQNKKTETLIDLVNAKKLHESLEKPIKTLPSEEKQPKPFEITTYRTDGTYHDHRRPESVTWGKTIEEDLERRDFTINALAIKINPSFLEGIFSEKIIETSYSLESKDFTLTDPHNGIEDLAQSTIEAVGDPNLRFKEDALRMLRAIRFSVQLGMSIGEKTLTALGAHAPLIQHVSWERIRDEFMKMIASQDPKKAILLLEKTKMLEYVLPEILEMKGVEQSGHHTTNVWVHSLDALNTCPSADPIVRLATLLHDAGKPRTFDNSNENITFYNHEIISSRIASKVAKRFKFSKKNIDRMFTLTRFHMFHYQPQNTDASIRRFMRKVGLENIDDILDLREGDRLGSGAKKTSWRLEEMKQRMVEQLNQPMAVKDIAINGNDLMTELNLKPGKNLGIILQQLFEEVMENSELNTKEILLEKAKEISKNL
;
A
#
# COMPACT_ATOMS: atom_id res chain seq x y z
N MET A 1 -6.29 -7.16 32.15
CA MET A 1 -6.09 -7.26 30.69
C MET A 1 -5.87 -8.72 30.33
N LYS A 2 -6.36 -9.17 29.18
CA LYS A 2 -6.11 -10.53 28.65
C LYS A 2 -5.43 -10.39 27.30
N LEU A 3 -4.32 -11.09 27.10
CA LEU A 3 -3.54 -11.08 25.86
C LEU A 3 -3.52 -12.48 25.25
N GLU A 4 -3.51 -12.55 23.92
CA GLU A 4 -3.32 -13.80 23.20
C GLU A 4 -2.02 -13.67 22.38
N LEU A 5 -1.03 -14.52 22.65
CA LEU A 5 0.27 -14.47 21.99
C LEU A 5 0.60 -15.82 21.33
N PRO A 6 1.16 -15.81 20.11
CA PRO A 6 1.57 -17.03 19.42
C PRO A 6 2.86 -17.61 20.03
N PHE A 7 3.01 -18.93 19.93
CA PHE A 7 4.12 -19.65 20.59
C PHE A 7 5.51 -19.18 20.13
N GLU A 8 5.68 -18.76 18.87
CA GLU A 8 6.97 -18.27 18.36
C GLU A 8 7.43 -17.01 19.08
N VAL A 9 6.49 -16.13 19.42
CA VAL A 9 6.76 -14.87 20.12
C VAL A 9 7.16 -15.15 21.57
N LEU A 10 6.47 -16.11 22.21
CA LEU A 10 6.81 -16.59 23.55
C LEU A 10 8.16 -17.30 23.57
N PHE A 11 8.50 -18.05 22.52
CA PHE A 11 9.77 -18.77 22.40
C PHE A 11 10.96 -17.83 22.31
N ILE A 12 10.86 -16.74 21.55
CA ILE A 12 11.92 -15.72 21.49
C ILE A 12 12.16 -15.14 22.88
N SER A 13 11.08 -14.79 23.60
CA SER A 13 11.19 -14.29 24.97
C SER A 13 11.79 -15.32 25.92
N HIS A 14 11.39 -16.58 25.81
CA HIS A 14 11.91 -17.66 26.65
C HIS A 14 13.40 -17.88 26.41
N THR A 15 13.83 -17.93 25.14
CA THR A 15 15.24 -18.13 24.76
C THR A 15 16.14 -17.03 25.33
N LEU A 16 15.74 -15.76 25.19
CA LEU A 16 16.48 -14.64 25.76
C LEU A 16 16.54 -14.69 27.30
N GLN A 17 15.39 -14.92 27.95
CA GLN A 17 15.31 -14.95 29.42
C GLN A 17 16.10 -16.12 30.01
N LYS A 18 16.05 -17.31 29.39
CA LYS A 18 16.82 -18.49 29.81
C LYS A 18 18.33 -18.27 29.69
N ALA A 19 18.76 -17.45 28.74
CA ALA A 19 20.16 -17.03 28.59
C ALA A 19 20.58 -15.92 29.57
N GLY A 20 19.68 -15.46 30.45
CA GLY A 20 19.94 -14.44 31.46
C GLY A 20 19.74 -13.01 30.98
N PHE A 21 19.14 -12.80 29.81
CA PHE A 21 18.84 -11.48 29.26
C PHE A 21 17.40 -11.05 29.53
N GLU A 22 17.17 -9.75 29.53
CA GLU A 22 15.82 -9.21 29.54
C GLU A 22 15.18 -9.37 28.16
N SER A 23 13.85 -9.59 28.11
CA SER A 23 13.11 -9.61 26.86
C SER A 23 11.81 -8.85 27.05
N HIS A 24 11.63 -7.80 26.25
CA HIS A 24 10.41 -7.01 26.22
C HIS A 24 9.85 -6.98 24.81
N LEU A 25 8.57 -7.30 24.68
CA LEU A 25 7.79 -7.01 23.48
C LEU A 25 7.47 -5.52 23.45
N VAL A 26 7.61 -4.87 22.30
CA VAL A 26 7.51 -3.40 22.19
C VAL A 26 6.84 -2.93 20.89
N GLY A 27 6.47 -1.65 20.85
CA GLY A 27 6.07 -0.99 19.61
C GLY A 27 4.59 -1.17 19.24
N GLY A 28 4.32 -1.16 17.93
CA GLY A 28 2.95 -1.19 17.40
C GLY A 28 2.18 -2.45 17.76
N ALA A 29 2.86 -3.60 17.86
CA ALA A 29 2.25 -4.85 18.28
C ALA A 29 1.63 -4.75 19.68
N ILE A 30 2.30 -4.06 20.63
CA ILE A 30 1.78 -3.88 21.99
C ILE A 30 0.56 -2.97 21.99
N ARG A 31 0.61 -1.85 21.25
CA ARG A 31 -0.55 -0.97 21.06
C ARG A 31 -1.77 -1.75 20.57
N ASP A 32 -1.58 -2.59 19.56
CA ASP A 32 -2.67 -3.31 18.92
C ASP A 32 -3.21 -4.43 19.84
N LEU A 33 -2.34 -5.10 20.61
CA LEU A 33 -2.74 -6.04 21.67
C LEU A 33 -3.60 -5.36 22.74
N VAL A 34 -3.18 -4.17 23.21
CA VAL A 34 -3.95 -3.40 24.21
C VAL A 34 -5.31 -3.03 23.64
N LEU A 35 -5.38 -2.52 22.42
CA LEU A 35 -6.64 -2.19 21.74
C LEU A 35 -7.57 -3.40 21.56
N GLN A 36 -7.02 -4.58 21.23
CA GLN A 36 -7.80 -5.82 21.12
C GLN A 36 -8.36 -6.28 22.48
N SER A 37 -7.61 -6.06 23.57
CA SER A 37 -7.99 -6.49 24.91
C SER A 37 -9.14 -5.70 25.54
N THR A 38 -9.41 -4.48 25.07
CA THR A 38 -10.38 -3.55 25.68
C THR A 38 -11.76 -3.56 25.02
N ASN A 39 -12.06 -4.55 24.16
CA ASN A 39 -13.33 -4.63 23.41
C ASN A 39 -13.62 -3.41 22.51
N ALA A 40 -12.64 -2.56 22.23
CA ALA A 40 -12.77 -1.50 21.23
C ALA A 40 -13.08 -2.16 19.88
N PHE A 41 -14.26 -1.86 19.33
CA PHE A 41 -14.91 -2.55 18.21
C PHE A 41 -14.05 -2.65 16.92
N TYR A 42 -12.92 -1.92 16.85
CA TYR A 42 -12.13 -1.69 15.65
C TYR A 42 -11.01 -2.72 15.35
N HIS A 43 -10.67 -3.66 16.24
CA HIS A 43 -9.47 -4.50 16.03
C HIS A 43 -9.58 -6.01 16.27
N LYS A 44 -10.76 -6.57 16.58
CA LYS A 44 -10.89 -8.00 16.94
C LYS A 44 -10.43 -9.00 15.87
N ASN A 45 -10.33 -8.60 14.61
CA ASN A 45 -10.04 -9.50 13.50
C ASN A 45 -8.70 -9.20 12.78
N ILE A 46 -7.84 -8.35 13.34
CA ILE A 46 -6.53 -8.06 12.74
C ILE A 46 -5.49 -8.97 13.39
N ALA A 47 -4.94 -9.91 12.62
CA ALA A 47 -3.81 -10.71 13.07
C ALA A 47 -2.58 -9.80 13.22
N ILE A 48 -2.05 -9.70 14.43
CA ILE A 48 -0.78 -9.01 14.71
C ILE A 48 0.34 -9.93 14.22
N THR A 49 1.25 -9.39 13.41
CA THR A 49 2.31 -10.21 12.78
C THR A 49 3.68 -9.56 12.87
N ASP A 50 3.76 -8.26 13.16
CA ASP A 50 4.97 -7.45 13.27
C ASP A 50 5.42 -7.29 14.74
N TYR A 51 5.68 -8.41 15.40
CA TYR A 51 6.21 -8.42 16.77
C TYR A 51 7.68 -8.02 16.80
N ASP A 52 7.99 -6.91 17.47
CA ASP A 52 9.34 -6.43 17.72
C ASP A 52 9.71 -6.63 19.21
N PHE A 53 10.98 -6.93 19.45
CA PHE A 53 11.54 -7.19 20.77
C PHE A 53 12.66 -6.21 21.08
N THR A 54 12.88 -5.97 22.38
CA THR A 54 14.08 -5.31 22.87
C THR A 54 14.65 -6.00 24.09
N THR A 55 15.97 -5.91 24.24
CA THR A 55 16.75 -6.69 25.20
C THR A 55 18.03 -5.95 25.59
N ASN A 56 18.61 -6.28 26.74
CA ASN A 56 19.96 -5.87 27.11
C ASN A 56 21.06 -6.72 26.44
N ALA A 57 20.70 -7.79 25.71
CA ALA A 57 21.65 -8.60 24.95
C ALA A 57 22.25 -7.80 23.78
N GLN A 58 23.57 -7.87 23.61
CA GLN A 58 24.25 -7.30 22.44
C GLN A 58 24.03 -8.17 21.18
N PRO A 59 24.15 -7.61 19.97
CA PRO A 59 23.89 -8.33 18.72
C PRO A 59 24.62 -9.67 18.60
N GLU A 60 25.88 -9.74 19.03
CA GLU A 60 26.69 -10.96 18.99
C GLU A 60 26.08 -12.06 19.85
N LYS A 61 25.56 -11.70 21.03
CA LYS A 61 24.88 -12.64 21.93
C LYS A 61 23.51 -13.04 21.42
N ILE A 62 22.79 -12.14 20.74
CA ILE A 62 21.53 -12.49 20.07
C ILE A 62 21.82 -13.50 18.94
N MET A 63 22.84 -13.26 18.10
CA MET A 63 23.21 -14.18 17.02
C MET A 63 23.70 -15.54 17.53
N GLU A 64 24.40 -15.60 18.67
CA GLU A 64 24.76 -16.86 19.33
C GLU A 64 23.50 -17.69 19.73
N LEU A 65 22.44 -17.02 20.17
CA LEU A 65 21.17 -17.66 20.54
C LEU A 65 20.32 -18.06 19.32
N PHE A 66 20.49 -17.35 18.20
CA PHE A 66 19.72 -17.53 16.96
C PHE A 66 20.67 -17.65 15.75
N PRO A 67 21.24 -18.84 15.46
CA PRO A 67 22.36 -18.98 14.52
C PRO A 67 22.10 -18.57 13.06
N GLU A 68 20.87 -18.67 12.57
CA GLU A 68 20.46 -18.21 11.22
C GLU A 68 19.76 -16.82 11.30
N SER A 69 20.34 -15.91 12.08
CA SER A 69 19.86 -14.52 12.19
C SER A 69 20.74 -13.56 11.40
N PHE A 70 20.16 -12.42 11.02
CA PHE A 70 20.80 -11.41 10.18
C PHE A 70 21.00 -10.12 10.95
N TYR A 71 22.25 -9.66 11.04
CA TYR A 71 22.57 -8.35 11.59
C TYR A 71 22.76 -7.36 10.44
N GLU A 72 21.72 -6.58 10.15
CA GLU A 72 21.68 -5.75 8.94
C GLU A 72 22.29 -4.36 9.11
N ASN A 73 22.53 -3.89 10.35
CA ASN A 73 22.85 -2.48 10.59
C ASN A 73 23.70 -2.22 11.83
N ASN A 74 24.28 -1.01 11.92
CA ASN A 74 25.06 -0.57 13.09
C ASN A 74 24.21 -0.09 14.27
N PHE A 75 22.92 -0.44 14.31
CA PHE A 75 21.97 0.09 15.27
C PHE A 75 21.43 -0.96 16.25
N GLY A 76 22.05 -2.15 16.27
CA GLY A 76 21.77 -3.16 17.29
C GLY A 76 20.52 -4.00 17.05
N THR A 77 19.97 -4.00 15.83
CA THR A 77 18.81 -4.81 15.48
C THR A 77 19.25 -6.08 14.75
N VAL A 78 18.89 -7.23 15.31
CA VAL A 78 19.07 -8.56 14.73
C VAL A 78 17.72 -9.08 14.25
N SER A 79 17.66 -9.51 12.99
CA SER A 79 16.46 -10.05 12.35
C SER A 79 16.47 -11.58 12.39
N ILE A 80 15.35 -12.17 12.81
CA ILE A 80 15.17 -13.63 12.91
C ILE A 80 14.00 -14.03 12.03
N THR A 81 14.24 -14.96 11.10
CA THR A 81 13.20 -15.45 10.20
C THR A 81 12.24 -16.38 10.92
N HIS A 82 11.00 -16.43 10.45
CA HIS A 82 10.02 -17.39 10.98
C HIS A 82 10.48 -18.83 10.77
N GLU A 83 11.12 -19.14 9.64
CA GLU A 83 11.67 -20.46 9.35
C GLU A 83 12.73 -20.88 10.37
N ASN A 84 13.65 -19.98 10.74
CA ASN A 84 14.68 -20.26 11.74
C ASN A 84 14.04 -20.51 13.12
N THR A 85 13.09 -19.67 13.53
CA THR A 85 12.36 -19.88 14.79
C THR A 85 11.68 -21.24 14.84
N LEU A 86 10.99 -21.64 13.76
CA LEU A 86 10.35 -22.96 13.67
C LEU A 86 11.37 -24.11 13.66
N TYR A 87 12.53 -23.93 13.01
CA TYR A 87 13.59 -24.93 13.00
C TYR A 87 14.16 -25.18 14.41
N LEU A 88 14.47 -24.12 15.15
CA LEU A 88 14.97 -24.22 16.52
C LEU A 88 13.96 -24.91 17.46
N LEU A 89 12.67 -24.61 17.26
CA LEU A 89 11.58 -25.20 18.03
C LEU A 89 11.37 -26.70 17.72
N LYS A 90 11.44 -27.12 16.45
CA LYS A 90 11.26 -28.53 16.06
C LYS A 90 12.25 -29.50 16.70
N ASN A 91 13.43 -29.02 17.09
CA ASN A 91 14.44 -29.86 17.72
C ASN A 91 14.01 -30.34 19.11
N ASN A 92 13.14 -29.59 19.80
CA ASN A 92 12.77 -29.85 21.19
C ASN A 92 11.26 -30.02 21.41
N TYR A 93 10.42 -29.58 20.47
CA TYR A 93 8.96 -29.51 20.62
C TYR A 93 8.21 -30.09 19.42
N GLN A 94 7.07 -30.72 19.70
CA GLN A 94 6.07 -31.08 18.70
C GLN A 94 5.19 -29.86 18.41
N LEU A 95 5.36 -29.29 17.21
CA LEU A 95 4.70 -28.04 16.82
C LEU A 95 3.27 -28.27 16.30
N PRO A 96 2.36 -27.32 16.53
CA PRO A 96 1.02 -27.36 15.96
C PRO A 96 1.05 -27.13 14.44
N GLU A 97 0.03 -27.63 13.72
CA GLU A 97 -0.09 -27.41 12.27
C GLU A 97 -0.25 -25.92 11.91
N LYS A 98 -0.95 -25.15 12.76
CA LYS A 98 -1.13 -23.71 12.61
C LYS A 98 -0.09 -22.94 13.42
N ASN A 99 0.62 -22.04 12.76
CA ASN A 99 1.69 -21.20 13.30
C ASN A 99 1.64 -19.80 12.65
N LEU A 100 2.45 -18.84 13.11
CA LEU A 100 2.48 -17.48 12.54
C LEU A 100 2.84 -17.50 11.05
N LEU A 101 3.80 -18.33 10.64
CA LEU A 101 4.17 -18.45 9.23
C LEU A 101 2.98 -18.94 8.40
N SER A 102 2.22 -19.92 8.90
CA SER A 102 1.01 -20.43 8.25
C SER A 102 -0.16 -19.47 8.37
N ALA A 103 -0.24 -18.63 9.41
CA ALA A 103 -1.28 -17.61 9.57
C ALA A 103 -1.02 -16.43 8.62
N ILE A 104 0.24 -15.99 8.49
CA ILE A 104 0.67 -15.04 7.47
C ILE A 104 0.48 -15.65 6.09
N SER A 105 0.84 -16.93 5.92
CA SER A 105 0.62 -17.66 4.68
C SER A 105 -0.83 -18.01 4.43
N GLN A 106 -1.75 -17.99 5.40
CA GLN A 106 -3.20 -18.16 5.21
C GLN A 106 -3.86 -16.81 4.88
N ASN A 107 -3.37 -15.73 5.50
CA ASN A 107 -3.63 -14.37 5.04
C ASN A 107 -3.08 -14.13 3.62
N LYS A 108 -2.04 -14.87 3.18
CA LYS A 108 -1.60 -14.95 1.78
C LYS A 108 -2.35 -15.99 0.94
N LYS A 109 -2.59 -17.20 1.47
CA LYS A 109 -3.28 -18.37 0.85
C LYS A 109 -4.80 -18.25 0.82
N THR A 110 -5.31 -17.04 0.82
CA THR A 110 -6.34 -16.69 -0.16
C THR A 110 -5.66 -16.33 -1.48
N GLU A 111 -4.84 -17.24 -1.99
CA GLU A 111 -4.26 -17.18 -3.33
C GLU A 111 -5.18 -18.00 -4.24
N THR A 112 -6.13 -17.31 -4.86
CA THR A 112 -6.77 -17.80 -6.07
C THR A 112 -5.72 -17.78 -7.17
N LEU A 113 -5.41 -18.97 -7.70
CA LEU A 113 -4.64 -19.14 -8.93
C LEU A 113 -5.07 -18.09 -9.97
N ILE A 114 -4.10 -17.37 -10.54
CA ILE A 114 -4.32 -16.67 -11.80
C ILE A 114 -4.51 -17.75 -12.85
N ASP A 115 -5.76 -18.13 -13.06
CA ASP A 115 -6.17 -18.90 -14.21
C ASP A 115 -6.39 -17.93 -15.36
N LEU A 116 -5.42 -17.86 -16.26
CA LEU A 116 -5.49 -17.07 -17.50
C LEU A 116 -6.65 -17.52 -18.40
N VAL A 117 -7.19 -18.73 -18.19
CA VAL A 117 -8.37 -19.26 -18.91
C VAL A 117 -9.68 -18.75 -18.26
N ASN A 118 -9.63 -18.26 -17.01
CA ASN A 118 -10.76 -17.69 -16.27
C ASN A 118 -10.57 -16.19 -15.96
N ALA A 119 -10.05 -15.40 -16.90
CA ALA A 119 -9.94 -13.93 -16.83
C ALA A 119 -11.32 -13.19 -16.80
N LYS A 120 -12.26 -13.66 -15.98
CA LYS A 120 -13.52 -13.03 -15.55
C LYS A 120 -13.29 -12.10 -14.35
N LYS A 121 -12.31 -11.19 -14.40
CA LYS A 121 -12.25 -10.10 -13.41
C LYS A 121 -13.11 -8.95 -13.95
N LEU A 122 -14.40 -9.02 -13.60
CA LEU A 122 -15.38 -7.94 -13.68
C LEU A 122 -15.25 -7.07 -12.42
N HIS A 123 -15.46 -5.76 -12.58
CA HIS A 123 -15.60 -4.76 -11.52
C HIS A 123 -16.51 -5.20 -10.35
N GLU A 124 -16.18 -4.86 -9.09
CA GLU A 124 -16.97 -5.20 -7.86
C GLU A 124 -18.41 -4.65 -7.83
N SER A 125 -18.77 -3.75 -8.76
CA SER A 125 -20.16 -3.34 -8.99
C SER A 125 -20.97 -4.35 -9.82
N LEU A 126 -20.33 -5.39 -10.36
CA LEU A 126 -20.91 -6.44 -11.20
C LEU A 126 -20.87 -7.83 -10.54
N GLU A 127 -20.31 -7.97 -9.33
CA GLU A 127 -20.84 -8.68 -8.14
C GLU A 127 -19.82 -8.60 -6.97
N LYS A 128 -20.27 -8.77 -5.72
CA LYS A 128 -19.53 -8.48 -4.45
C LYS A 128 -18.48 -9.55 -4.06
N PRO A 129 -17.56 -9.26 -3.10
CA PRO A 129 -16.36 -8.44 -3.23
C PRO A 129 -15.07 -9.31 -3.16
N ILE A 130 -13.92 -8.62 -3.33
CA ILE A 130 -12.54 -8.89 -2.88
C ILE A 130 -11.56 -8.76 -4.05
N LYS A 131 -10.99 -7.56 -4.16
CA LYS A 131 -9.79 -7.24 -4.95
C LYS A 131 -8.53 -7.89 -4.39
N THR A 132 -7.67 -8.39 -5.29
CA THR A 132 -6.19 -8.27 -5.17
C THR A 132 -5.48 -8.25 -6.54
N LEU A 133 -4.42 -7.42 -6.57
CA LEU A 133 -3.36 -7.26 -7.57
C LEU A 133 -2.15 -8.16 -7.20
N PRO A 134 -1.18 -8.39 -8.11
CA PRO A 134 -0.11 -9.37 -7.89
C PRO A 134 0.76 -9.02 -6.68
N SER A 135 0.76 -9.89 -5.67
CA SER A 135 1.79 -9.91 -4.65
C SER A 135 3.03 -10.58 -5.23
N GLU A 136 4.11 -9.81 -5.44
CA GLU A 136 5.44 -10.39 -5.31
C GLU A 136 5.47 -11.15 -3.97
N GLU A 137 5.98 -12.38 -3.94
CA GLU A 137 6.17 -13.20 -2.74
C GLU A 137 7.08 -12.46 -1.74
N LYS A 138 6.56 -11.44 -1.05
CA LYS A 138 7.25 -10.80 0.06
C LYS A 138 7.15 -11.75 1.20
N GLN A 139 8.24 -12.43 1.54
CA GLN A 139 8.36 -13.21 2.77
C GLN A 139 7.80 -12.43 3.97
N PRO A 140 7.18 -13.10 4.96
CA PRO A 140 6.73 -12.43 6.18
C PRO A 140 7.86 -11.58 6.77
N LYS A 141 7.53 -10.42 7.36
CA LYS A 141 8.53 -9.59 8.03
C LYS A 141 9.21 -10.47 9.11
N PRO A 142 10.54 -10.54 9.15
CA PRO A 142 11.22 -11.26 10.23
C PRO A 142 10.90 -10.62 11.59
N PHE A 143 11.07 -11.40 12.66
CA PHE A 143 11.08 -10.85 14.01
C PHE A 143 12.32 -9.98 14.19
N GLU A 144 12.18 -8.80 14.78
CA GLU A 144 13.30 -7.90 15.03
C GLU A 144 13.59 -7.85 16.53
N ILE A 145 14.82 -8.17 16.92
CA ILE A 145 15.31 -8.02 18.30
C ILE A 145 16.32 -6.87 18.33
N THR A 146 16.01 -5.80 19.07
CA THR A 146 16.86 -4.61 19.16
C THR A 146 17.46 -4.47 20.55
N THR A 147 18.79 -4.40 20.62
CA THR A 147 19.51 -4.09 21.86
C THR A 147 19.11 -2.72 22.40
N TYR A 148 18.94 -2.59 23.73
CA TYR A 148 18.75 -1.30 24.39
C TYR A 148 19.80 -0.31 23.93
N ARG A 149 19.36 0.89 23.57
CA ARG A 149 20.27 1.94 23.13
C ARG A 149 19.72 3.31 23.44
N THR A 150 20.64 4.22 23.67
CA THR A 150 20.41 5.65 23.66
C THR A 150 20.98 6.21 22.36
N ASP A 151 20.15 7.00 21.69
CA ASP A 151 20.52 7.62 20.43
C ASP A 151 21.28 8.94 20.73
N GLY A 152 22.45 9.12 20.09
CA GLY A 152 23.25 10.35 20.20
C GLY A 152 22.68 11.50 19.36
N THR A 153 23.51 12.50 19.04
CA THR A 153 23.08 13.69 18.29
C THR A 153 22.63 13.33 16.87
N TYR A 154 21.51 13.92 16.43
CA TYR A 154 21.00 13.81 15.06
C TYR A 154 21.41 15.04 14.25
N HIS A 155 22.23 14.85 13.21
CA HIS A 155 22.64 15.94 12.31
C HIS A 155 21.85 15.96 10.99
N ASP A 156 21.34 14.80 10.55
CA ASP A 156 20.67 14.62 9.26
C ASP A 156 19.15 14.42 9.38
N HIS A 157 18.59 14.67 10.57
CA HIS A 157 17.18 14.42 10.88
C HIS A 157 16.73 12.98 10.58
N ARG A 158 17.63 12.00 10.73
CA ARG A 158 17.34 10.59 10.44
C ARG A 158 18.08 9.61 11.34
N ARG A 159 19.41 9.72 11.45
CA ARG A 159 20.26 8.75 12.16
C ARG A 159 21.09 9.47 13.23
N PRO A 160 21.15 8.92 14.44
CA PRO A 160 22.09 9.43 15.41
C PRO A 160 23.53 9.16 14.95
N GLU A 161 24.44 10.10 15.24
CA GLU A 161 25.87 9.98 14.95
C GLU A 161 26.50 8.75 15.63
N SER A 162 26.00 8.43 16.82
CA SER A 162 26.42 7.28 17.61
C SER A 162 25.24 6.69 18.37
N VAL A 163 25.31 5.40 18.64
CA VAL A 163 24.43 4.72 19.58
C VAL A 163 25.26 4.18 20.72
N THR A 164 24.82 4.44 21.94
CA THR A 164 25.40 3.85 23.16
C THR A 164 24.45 2.79 23.67
N TRP A 165 24.96 1.60 23.94
CA TRP A 165 24.13 0.52 24.48
C TRP A 165 23.55 0.96 25.83
N GLY A 166 22.22 1.07 25.84
CA GLY A 166 21.42 1.49 26.98
C GLY A 166 21.38 0.39 28.03
N LYS A 167 20.95 0.75 29.23
CA LYS A 167 20.90 -0.20 30.35
C LYS A 167 19.50 -0.63 30.72
N THR A 168 18.48 0.15 30.36
CA THR A 168 17.10 -0.10 30.80
C THR A 168 16.09 0.04 29.66
N ILE A 169 14.91 -0.54 29.88
CA ILE A 169 13.78 -0.45 28.96
C ILE A 169 13.25 1.00 28.85
N GLU A 170 13.29 1.77 29.93
CA GLU A 170 12.82 3.16 29.95
C GLU A 170 13.62 4.05 28.99
N GLU A 171 14.94 3.86 28.91
CA GLU A 171 15.80 4.56 27.94
C GLU A 171 15.41 4.22 26.49
N ASP A 172 15.02 2.96 26.22
CA ASP A 172 14.55 2.54 24.89
C ASP A 172 13.16 3.10 24.55
N LEU A 173 12.28 3.27 25.54
CA LEU A 173 10.94 3.81 25.34
C LEU A 173 10.97 5.34 25.12
N GLU A 174 11.87 6.06 25.78
CA GLU A 174 12.02 7.53 25.67
C GLU A 174 12.38 8.00 24.25
N ARG A 175 13.13 7.18 23.48
CA ARG A 175 13.54 7.52 22.10
C ARG A 175 12.47 7.22 21.05
N ARG A 176 11.30 6.71 21.43
CA ARG A 176 10.22 6.34 20.49
C ARG A 176 9.47 7.57 20.00
N ASP A 177 8.64 7.36 18.99
CA ASP A 177 7.95 8.46 18.31
C ASP A 177 6.74 8.97 19.10
N PHE A 178 5.83 8.07 19.45
CA PHE A 178 4.55 8.38 20.11
C PHE A 178 4.35 7.52 21.35
N THR A 179 3.69 8.10 22.35
CA THR A 179 3.38 7.47 23.65
C THR A 179 2.71 6.10 23.47
N ILE A 180 1.75 6.03 22.54
CA ILE A 180 0.99 4.81 22.21
C ILE A 180 1.85 3.68 21.62
N ASN A 181 3.05 3.99 21.12
CA ASN A 181 4.03 3.01 20.62
C ASN A 181 5.21 2.83 21.59
N ALA A 182 5.21 3.55 22.71
CA ALA A 182 6.24 3.53 23.74
C ALA A 182 5.79 2.69 24.95
N LEU A 183 5.23 1.51 24.64
CA LEU A 183 4.76 0.52 25.60
C LEU A 183 5.64 -0.74 25.50
N ALA A 184 5.88 -1.39 26.63
CA ALA A 184 6.65 -2.63 26.70
C ALA A 184 5.96 -3.70 27.55
N ILE A 185 6.01 -4.96 27.11
CA ILE A 185 5.51 -6.12 27.87
C ILE A 185 6.66 -7.09 28.14
N LYS A 186 6.91 -7.38 29.42
CA LYS A 186 7.81 -8.45 29.87
C LYS A 186 6.96 -9.63 30.34
N ILE A 187 7.12 -10.78 29.70
CA ILE A 187 6.40 -12.01 30.09
C ILE A 187 7.12 -12.65 31.29
N ASN A 188 6.36 -13.17 32.25
CA ASN A 188 6.92 -13.77 33.45
C ASN A 188 7.67 -15.08 33.13
N PRO A 189 8.91 -15.25 33.62
CA PRO A 189 9.72 -16.43 33.33
C PRO A 189 9.03 -17.74 33.72
N SER A 190 8.35 -17.79 34.87
CA SER A 190 7.64 -18.99 35.34
C SER A 190 6.49 -19.41 34.43
N PHE A 191 5.82 -18.45 33.77
CA PHE A 191 4.78 -18.74 32.79
C PHE A 191 5.38 -19.36 31.52
N LEU A 192 6.48 -18.79 31.03
CA LEU A 192 7.22 -19.33 29.88
C LEU A 192 7.80 -20.73 30.17
N GLU A 193 8.36 -20.93 31.36
CA GLU A 193 8.85 -22.25 31.79
C GLU A 193 7.74 -23.29 31.84
N GLY A 194 6.54 -22.92 32.30
CA GLY A 194 5.36 -23.79 32.24
C GLY A 194 5.10 -24.30 30.83
N ILE A 195 5.03 -23.38 29.86
CA ILE A 195 4.77 -23.69 28.45
C ILE A 195 5.88 -24.57 27.86
N PHE A 196 7.14 -24.14 28.01
CA PHE A 196 8.28 -24.78 27.35
C PHE A 196 8.88 -25.96 28.12
N SER A 197 8.26 -26.37 29.24
CA SER A 197 8.51 -27.66 29.90
C SER A 197 7.73 -28.81 29.25
N GLU A 198 6.67 -28.50 28.50
CA GLU A 198 5.86 -29.49 27.78
C GLU A 198 6.50 -29.85 26.43
N LYS A 199 6.29 -31.09 25.97
CA LYS A 199 6.75 -31.51 24.63
C LYS A 199 5.82 -31.07 23.51
N ILE A 200 4.53 -30.88 23.79
CA ILE A 200 3.51 -30.51 22.81
C ILE A 200 3.14 -29.06 23.10
N ILE A 201 3.23 -28.18 22.10
CA ILE A 201 2.90 -26.77 22.27
C ILE A 201 1.66 -26.39 21.46
N GLU A 202 0.87 -25.45 21.97
CA GLU A 202 -0.33 -24.93 21.32
C GLU A 202 0.02 -23.79 20.36
N THR A 203 -0.92 -23.44 19.47
CA THR A 203 -0.72 -22.35 18.50
C THR A 203 -0.60 -20.97 19.17
N SER A 204 -1.35 -20.75 20.25
CA SER A 204 -1.37 -19.47 20.96
C SER A 204 -1.71 -19.70 22.42
N TYR A 205 -1.20 -18.82 23.28
CA TYR A 205 -1.44 -18.87 24.71
C TYR A 205 -2.09 -17.58 25.19
N SER A 206 -3.05 -17.77 26.10
CA SER A 206 -3.79 -16.73 26.78
C SER A 206 -3.03 -16.29 28.03
N LEU A 207 -2.60 -15.04 28.09
CA LEU A 207 -1.94 -14.45 29.25
C LEU A 207 -2.91 -13.57 30.04
N GLU A 208 -2.94 -13.74 31.35
CA GLU A 208 -3.61 -12.86 32.32
C GLU A 208 -2.64 -11.81 32.86
N SER A 209 -3.16 -10.78 33.54
CA SER A 209 -2.35 -9.69 34.10
C SER A 209 -1.27 -10.15 35.12
N LYS A 210 -1.37 -11.39 35.64
CA LYS A 210 -0.36 -12.00 36.52
C LYS A 210 0.79 -12.67 35.76
N ASP A 211 0.66 -12.86 34.44
CA ASP A 211 1.60 -13.61 33.60
C ASP A 211 2.58 -12.67 32.87
N PHE A 212 2.40 -11.36 32.99
CA PHE A 212 3.28 -10.36 32.39
C PHE A 212 3.29 -9.06 33.21
N THR A 213 4.31 -8.24 32.97
CA THR A 213 4.42 -6.86 33.44
C THR A 213 4.35 -5.92 32.24
N LEU A 214 3.51 -4.88 32.34
CA LEU A 214 3.37 -3.82 31.34
C LEU A 214 4.07 -2.55 31.84
N THR A 215 4.98 -2.03 31.04
CA THR A 215 5.73 -0.78 31.32
C THR A 215 5.21 0.32 30.38
N ASP A 216 4.73 1.42 30.97
CA ASP A 216 4.21 2.60 30.27
C ASP A 216 4.71 3.88 30.98
N PRO A 217 5.93 4.36 30.66
CA PRO A 217 6.51 5.53 31.32
C PRO A 217 5.97 6.86 30.77
N HIS A 218 5.20 6.85 29.67
CA HIS A 218 4.77 8.04 28.95
C HIS A 218 3.25 8.18 28.81
N ASN A 219 2.47 7.43 29.60
CA ASN A 219 1.00 7.44 29.62
C ASN A 219 0.36 7.04 28.27
N GLY A 220 1.00 6.16 27.50
CA GLY A 220 0.47 5.66 26.23
C GLY A 220 -0.85 4.92 26.37
N ILE A 221 -1.11 4.26 27.50
CA ILE A 221 -2.41 3.60 27.77
C ILE A 221 -3.52 4.64 27.94
N GLU A 222 -3.23 5.75 28.62
CA GLU A 222 -4.18 6.84 28.80
C GLU A 222 -4.48 7.51 27.44
N ASP A 223 -3.45 7.79 26.64
CA ASP A 223 -3.61 8.35 25.30
C ASP A 223 -4.41 7.44 24.37
N LEU A 224 -4.21 6.12 24.47
CA LEU A 224 -5.03 5.13 23.77
C LEU A 224 -6.50 5.20 24.22
N ALA A 225 -6.75 5.28 25.52
CA ALA A 225 -8.11 5.42 26.06
C ALA A 225 -8.78 6.72 25.61
N GLN A 226 -8.02 7.81 25.48
CA GLN A 226 -8.49 9.10 24.98
C GLN A 226 -8.50 9.20 23.45
N SER A 227 -8.11 8.14 22.72
CA SER A 227 -8.00 8.15 21.25
C SER A 227 -7.15 9.31 20.71
N THR A 228 -6.04 9.61 21.40
CA THR A 228 -5.14 10.73 21.07
C THR A 228 -3.73 10.24 20.77
N ILE A 229 -3.06 10.89 19.80
CA ILE A 229 -1.66 10.65 19.45
C ILE A 229 -0.83 11.81 20.00
N GLU A 230 0.02 11.50 20.97
CA GLU A 230 1.01 12.42 21.53
C GLU A 230 2.43 11.91 21.29
N ALA A 231 3.35 12.84 21.05
CA ALA A 231 4.77 12.52 20.95
C ALA A 231 5.34 12.17 22.34
N VAL A 232 6.34 11.28 22.38
CA VAL A 232 7.09 11.02 23.62
C VAL A 232 7.92 12.25 23.99
N GLY A 233 7.76 12.77 25.21
CA GLY A 233 8.50 13.94 25.67
C GLY A 233 8.10 15.23 24.94
N ASP A 234 9.06 16.03 24.48
CA ASP A 234 8.80 17.28 23.74
C ASP A 234 8.67 17.02 22.22
N PRO A 235 7.49 17.24 21.61
CA PRO A 235 7.29 17.03 20.17
C PRO A 235 8.26 17.85 19.30
N ASN A 236 8.68 19.04 19.75
CA ASN A 236 9.63 19.86 18.99
C ASN A 236 11.01 19.20 18.88
N LEU A 237 11.46 18.53 19.95
CA LEU A 237 12.71 17.78 19.93
C LEU A 237 12.55 16.50 19.09
N ARG A 238 11.45 15.76 19.28
CA ARG A 238 11.20 14.51 18.55
C ARG A 238 11.18 14.69 17.04
N PHE A 239 10.61 15.79 16.53
CA PHE A 239 10.55 16.05 15.09
C PHE A 239 11.87 16.59 14.52
N LYS A 240 12.71 17.21 15.33
CA LYS A 240 14.09 17.56 14.94
C LYS A 240 14.99 16.34 14.86
N GLU A 241 14.74 15.29 15.64
CA GLU A 241 15.53 14.05 15.55
C GLU A 241 15.21 13.25 14.29
N ASP A 242 13.91 13.00 14.02
CA ASP A 242 13.45 12.36 12.79
C ASP A 242 12.19 13.02 12.26
N ALA A 243 12.36 13.82 11.21
CA ALA A 243 11.26 14.55 10.58
C ALA A 243 10.19 13.62 9.97
N LEU A 244 10.51 12.35 9.69
CA LEU A 244 9.52 11.37 9.22
C LEU A 244 8.42 11.15 10.27
N ARG A 245 8.72 11.31 11.57
CA ARG A 245 7.73 11.18 12.65
C ARG A 245 6.53 12.09 12.42
N MET A 246 6.71 13.26 11.80
CA MET A 246 5.58 14.14 11.49
C MET A 246 4.58 13.51 10.52
N LEU A 247 5.07 12.83 9.47
CA LEU A 247 4.20 12.07 8.56
C LEU A 247 3.60 10.85 9.29
N ARG A 248 4.37 10.16 10.13
CA ARG A 248 3.85 9.03 10.92
C ARG A 248 2.70 9.44 11.84
N ALA A 249 2.73 10.63 12.45
CA ALA A 249 1.63 11.14 13.29
C ALA A 249 0.32 11.21 12.51
N ILE A 250 0.35 11.79 11.29
CA ILE A 250 -0.82 11.87 10.41
C ILE A 250 -1.25 10.47 9.97
N ARG A 251 -0.31 9.59 9.58
CA ARG A 251 -0.62 8.22 9.20
C ARG A 251 -1.35 7.48 10.33
N PHE A 252 -0.82 7.53 11.55
CA PHE A 252 -1.45 6.87 12.69
C PHE A 252 -2.84 7.48 12.99
N SER A 253 -3.02 8.79 12.85
CA SER A 253 -4.31 9.45 13.06
C SER A 253 -5.40 8.92 12.13
N VAL A 254 -5.08 8.69 10.85
CA VAL A 254 -6.06 8.18 9.87
C VAL A 254 -6.18 6.67 9.88
N GLN A 255 -5.11 5.95 10.21
CA GLN A 255 -5.11 4.49 10.28
C GLN A 255 -5.84 3.97 11.52
N LEU A 256 -5.66 4.63 12.66
CA LEU A 256 -6.26 4.25 13.95
C LEU A 256 -7.56 5.02 14.25
N GLY A 257 -7.93 5.99 13.41
CA GLY A 257 -9.09 6.85 13.66
C GLY A 257 -8.93 7.83 14.84
N MET A 258 -7.71 8.01 15.33
CA MET A 258 -7.38 8.82 16.51
C MET A 258 -7.19 10.31 16.14
N SER A 259 -7.30 11.19 17.13
CA SER A 259 -6.97 12.61 17.01
C SER A 259 -5.50 12.85 17.35
N ILE A 260 -4.90 13.92 16.81
CA ILE A 260 -3.55 14.34 17.20
C ILE A 260 -3.71 15.39 18.30
N GLY A 261 -2.99 15.21 19.42
CA GLY A 261 -3.05 16.14 20.54
C GLY A 261 -2.58 17.55 20.17
N GLU A 262 -3.07 18.56 20.87
CA GLU A 262 -2.88 19.98 20.49
C GLU A 262 -1.41 20.39 20.44
N LYS A 263 -0.62 19.97 21.43
CA LYS A 263 0.83 20.25 21.50
C LYS A 263 1.55 19.60 20.33
N THR A 264 1.29 18.31 20.09
CA THR A 264 1.86 17.56 18.98
C THR A 264 1.46 18.19 17.64
N LEU A 265 0.19 18.51 17.43
CA LEU A 265 -0.32 19.12 16.19
C LEU A 265 0.30 20.49 15.91
N THR A 266 0.47 21.32 16.94
CA THR A 266 1.13 22.62 16.83
C THR A 266 2.59 22.46 16.39
N ALA A 267 3.31 21.51 16.99
CA ALA A 267 4.69 21.20 16.63
C ALA A 267 4.81 20.65 15.19
N LEU A 268 3.85 19.83 14.72
CA LEU A 268 3.81 19.38 13.31
C LEU A 268 3.82 20.58 12.34
N GLY A 269 2.98 21.58 12.60
CA GLY A 269 2.91 22.79 11.77
C GLY A 269 4.17 23.65 11.86
N ALA A 270 4.76 23.78 13.04
CA ALA A 270 5.97 24.57 13.27
C ALA A 270 7.22 23.98 12.58
N HIS A 271 7.30 22.65 12.47
CA HIS A 271 8.46 21.93 11.93
C HIS A 271 8.25 21.38 10.52
N ALA A 272 7.13 21.68 9.85
CA ALA A 272 6.82 21.23 8.49
C ALA A 272 7.98 21.38 7.47
N PRO A 273 8.80 22.46 7.47
CA PRO A 273 9.93 22.56 6.56
C PRO A 273 10.96 21.43 6.68
N LEU A 274 11.07 20.77 7.85
CA LEU A 274 12.03 19.68 8.06
C LEU A 274 11.76 18.46 7.16
N ILE A 275 10.55 18.34 6.60
CA ILE A 275 10.20 17.29 5.63
C ILE A 275 11.15 17.26 4.43
N GLN A 276 11.72 18.41 4.03
CA GLN A 276 12.67 18.49 2.92
C GLN A 276 13.97 17.68 3.14
N HIS A 277 14.29 17.33 4.39
CA HIS A 277 15.45 16.52 4.75
C HIS A 277 15.14 15.01 4.74
N VAL A 278 13.87 14.62 4.57
CA VAL A 278 13.44 13.23 4.50
C VAL A 278 13.56 12.71 3.06
N SER A 279 14.09 11.50 2.88
CA SER A 279 14.17 10.90 1.55
C SER A 279 12.78 10.63 0.97
N TRP A 280 12.65 10.75 -0.35
CA TRP A 280 11.37 10.59 -1.04
C TRP A 280 10.78 9.18 -0.93
N GLU A 281 11.61 8.14 -0.78
CA GLU A 281 11.14 6.78 -0.55
C GLU A 281 10.41 6.67 0.80
N ARG A 282 10.95 7.29 1.86
CA ARG A 282 10.32 7.30 3.18
C ARG A 282 9.03 8.14 3.18
N ILE A 283 9.05 9.30 2.52
CA ILE A 283 7.86 10.14 2.32
C ILE A 283 6.78 9.35 1.57
N ARG A 284 7.15 8.71 0.46
CA ARG A 284 6.26 7.84 -0.32
C ARG A 284 5.65 6.77 0.58
N ASP A 285 6.45 6.02 1.33
CA ASP A 285 5.95 4.89 2.09
C ASP A 285 4.92 5.30 3.16
N GLU A 286 5.13 6.44 3.85
CA GLU A 286 4.15 6.98 4.79
C GLU A 286 2.91 7.54 4.08
N PHE A 287 3.10 8.30 3.00
CA PHE A 287 2.00 8.90 2.23
C PHE A 287 1.09 7.83 1.59
N MET A 288 1.65 6.77 1.03
CA MET A 288 0.88 5.68 0.43
C MET A 288 0.05 4.94 1.47
N LYS A 289 0.58 4.75 2.68
CA LYS A 289 -0.20 4.18 3.80
C LYS A 289 -1.32 5.12 4.26
N MET A 290 -1.10 6.44 4.25
CA MET A 290 -2.14 7.42 4.57
C MET A 290 -3.32 7.34 3.60
N ILE A 291 -3.05 7.37 2.29
CA ILE A 291 -4.11 7.35 1.29
C ILE A 291 -4.73 5.95 1.11
N ALA A 292 -4.07 4.89 1.58
CA ALA A 292 -4.66 3.55 1.67
C ALA A 292 -5.58 3.36 2.89
N SER A 293 -5.59 4.31 3.84
CA SER A 293 -6.38 4.21 5.07
C SER A 293 -7.89 4.31 4.82
N GLN A 294 -8.68 4.20 5.89
CA GLN A 294 -10.14 4.31 5.83
C GLN A 294 -10.62 5.74 5.57
N ASP A 295 -9.81 6.76 5.89
CA ASP A 295 -10.14 8.17 5.69
C ASP A 295 -8.97 8.90 5.00
N PRO A 296 -8.77 8.65 3.70
CA PRO A 296 -7.68 9.27 2.94
C PRO A 296 -7.88 10.78 2.78
N LYS A 297 -9.12 11.28 2.80
CA LYS A 297 -9.41 12.71 2.76
C LYS A 297 -8.91 13.43 4.00
N LYS A 298 -9.17 12.89 5.20
CA LYS A 298 -8.63 13.44 6.46
C LYS A 298 -7.10 13.53 6.44
N ALA A 299 -6.41 12.57 5.80
CA ALA A 299 -4.96 12.62 5.69
C ALA A 299 -4.47 13.86 4.92
N ILE A 300 -5.07 14.13 3.76
CA ILE A 300 -4.71 15.31 2.95
C ILE A 300 -5.07 16.60 3.67
N LEU A 301 -6.21 16.65 4.36
CA LEU A 301 -6.60 17.80 5.18
C LEU A 301 -5.66 18.05 6.35
N LEU A 302 -5.14 17.00 7.01
CA LEU A 302 -4.14 17.15 8.07
C LEU A 302 -2.80 17.62 7.52
N LEU A 303 -2.36 17.11 6.36
CA LEU A 303 -1.14 17.59 5.68
C LEU A 303 -1.26 19.07 5.29
N GLU A 304 -2.45 19.49 4.87
CA GLU A 304 -2.74 20.87 4.53
C GLU A 304 -2.76 21.76 5.78
N LYS A 305 -3.49 21.37 6.83
CA LYS A 305 -3.58 22.10 8.11
C LYS A 305 -2.22 22.31 8.75
N THR A 306 -1.32 21.33 8.60
CA THR A 306 0.05 21.37 9.13
C THR A 306 1.06 21.97 8.14
N LYS A 307 0.62 22.47 6.98
CA LYS A 307 1.47 23.02 5.89
C LYS A 307 2.48 22.04 5.29
N MET A 308 2.51 20.78 5.74
CA MET A 308 3.39 19.75 5.17
C MET A 308 3.04 19.43 3.71
N LEU A 309 1.80 19.68 3.29
CA LEU A 309 1.38 19.44 1.90
C LEU A 309 2.19 20.27 0.88
N GLU A 310 2.67 21.45 1.27
CA GLU A 310 3.52 22.33 0.44
C GLU A 310 4.86 21.64 0.07
N TYR A 311 5.34 20.74 0.92
CA TYR A 311 6.60 20.02 0.71
C TYR A 311 6.39 18.66 0.04
N VAL A 312 5.27 17.99 0.33
CA VAL A 312 5.00 16.62 -0.12
C VAL A 312 4.32 16.59 -1.50
N LEU A 313 3.25 17.37 -1.68
CA LEU A 313 2.41 17.35 -2.87
C LEU A 313 1.84 18.76 -3.17
N PRO A 314 2.70 19.75 -3.46
CA PRO A 314 2.26 21.12 -3.70
C PRO A 314 1.35 21.28 -4.92
N GLU A 315 1.42 20.37 -5.90
CA GLU A 315 0.66 20.47 -7.14
C GLU A 315 -0.86 20.49 -6.92
N ILE A 316 -1.36 19.83 -5.86
CA ILE A 316 -2.80 19.83 -5.57
C ILE A 316 -3.27 21.10 -4.86
N LEU A 317 -2.36 21.91 -4.30
CA LEU A 317 -2.73 23.20 -3.71
C LEU A 317 -3.23 24.19 -4.76
N GLU A 318 -2.75 24.09 -6.01
CA GLU A 318 -3.22 24.90 -7.14
C GLU A 318 -4.71 24.68 -7.45
N MET A 319 -5.30 23.56 -7.01
CA MET A 319 -6.73 23.25 -7.22
C MET A 319 -7.67 24.07 -6.32
N LYS A 320 -7.15 24.69 -5.26
CA LYS A 320 -7.96 25.41 -4.29
C LYS A 320 -8.58 26.66 -4.92
N GLY A 321 -9.88 26.82 -4.73
CA GLY A 321 -10.63 27.98 -5.24
C GLY A 321 -10.87 27.96 -6.75
N VAL A 322 -10.43 26.93 -7.48
CA VAL A 322 -10.72 26.81 -8.92
C VAL A 322 -12.17 26.35 -9.08
N GLU A 323 -13.03 27.26 -9.52
CA GLU A 323 -14.46 27.01 -9.75
C GLU A 323 -14.69 26.01 -10.89
N GLN A 324 -15.81 25.29 -10.83
CA GLN A 324 -16.22 24.34 -11.87
C GLN A 324 -17.62 24.66 -12.36
N SER A 325 -17.86 24.46 -13.65
CA SER A 325 -19.19 24.53 -14.28
C SER A 325 -19.88 23.17 -14.29
N GLY A 326 -21.18 23.13 -14.60
CA GLY A 326 -21.94 21.89 -14.85
C GLY A 326 -22.54 21.25 -13.59
N HIS A 327 -22.41 19.92 -13.45
CA HIS A 327 -22.99 19.16 -12.32
C HIS A 327 -22.16 19.22 -11.03
N HIS A 328 -21.02 19.91 -11.04
CA HIS A 328 -20.15 20.03 -9.87
C HIS A 328 -20.71 21.08 -8.90
N THR A 329 -20.85 20.72 -7.64
CA THR A 329 -21.31 21.63 -6.57
C THR A 329 -20.16 22.26 -5.79
N THR A 330 -18.91 21.89 -6.10
CA THR A 330 -17.71 22.25 -5.35
C THR A 330 -16.55 22.64 -6.29
N ASN A 331 -15.49 23.21 -5.73
CA ASN A 331 -14.26 23.54 -6.46
C ASN A 331 -13.39 22.30 -6.71
N VAL A 332 -12.38 22.43 -7.59
CA VAL A 332 -11.52 21.31 -8.01
C VAL A 332 -10.83 20.61 -6.83
N TRP A 333 -10.42 21.37 -5.80
CA TRP A 333 -9.82 20.81 -4.58
C TRP A 333 -10.78 19.90 -3.84
N VAL A 334 -11.99 20.38 -3.53
CA VAL A 334 -12.99 19.60 -2.79
C VAL A 334 -13.41 18.38 -3.58
N HIS A 335 -13.67 18.53 -4.89
CA HIS A 335 -13.98 17.43 -5.80
C HIS A 335 -12.90 16.35 -5.80
N SER A 336 -11.62 16.73 -5.90
CA SER A 336 -10.50 15.77 -5.92
C SER A 336 -10.35 15.02 -4.59
N LEU A 337 -10.60 15.69 -3.46
CA LEU A 337 -10.62 15.06 -2.14
C LEU A 337 -11.80 14.11 -1.95
N ASP A 338 -12.99 14.50 -2.42
CA ASP A 338 -14.18 13.66 -2.35
C ASP A 338 -14.02 12.43 -3.26
N ALA A 339 -13.50 12.62 -4.48
CA ALA A 339 -13.20 11.52 -5.40
C ALA A 339 -12.18 10.53 -4.82
N LEU A 340 -11.13 11.03 -4.14
CA LEU A 340 -10.19 10.19 -3.39
C LEU A 340 -10.91 9.38 -2.30
N ASN A 341 -11.77 10.03 -1.52
CA ASN A 341 -12.46 9.40 -0.40
C ASN A 341 -13.47 8.33 -0.85
N THR A 342 -14.12 8.56 -1.99
CA THR A 342 -15.14 7.65 -2.54
C THR A 342 -14.58 6.65 -3.54
N CYS A 343 -13.27 6.67 -3.82
CA CYS A 343 -12.63 5.74 -4.74
C CYS A 343 -12.78 4.30 -4.21
N PRO A 344 -13.41 3.37 -4.96
CA PRO A 344 -13.62 2.00 -4.50
C PRO A 344 -12.32 1.18 -4.41
N SER A 345 -11.26 1.59 -5.11
CA SER A 345 -9.97 0.90 -5.07
C SER A 345 -9.30 1.08 -3.71
N ALA A 346 -8.82 -0.02 -3.13
CA ALA A 346 -7.92 0.00 -1.98
C ALA A 346 -6.46 0.19 -2.38
N ASP A 347 -6.14 0.12 -3.69
CA ASP A 347 -4.78 0.32 -4.17
C ASP A 347 -4.40 1.81 -4.06
N PRO A 348 -3.38 2.17 -3.27
CA PRO A 348 -2.95 3.55 -3.12
C PRO A 348 -2.44 4.19 -4.43
N ILE A 349 -1.98 3.41 -5.42
CA ILE A 349 -1.59 3.94 -6.74
C ILE A 349 -2.82 4.46 -7.50
N VAL A 350 -3.92 3.70 -7.47
CA VAL A 350 -5.19 4.12 -8.08
C VAL A 350 -5.74 5.33 -7.33
N ARG A 351 -5.75 5.31 -6.00
CA ARG A 351 -6.18 6.44 -5.17
C ARG A 351 -5.36 7.71 -5.43
N LEU A 352 -4.05 7.60 -5.62
CA LEU A 352 -3.20 8.73 -5.97
C LEU A 352 -3.49 9.25 -7.38
N ALA A 353 -3.72 8.37 -8.35
CA ALA A 353 -4.17 8.76 -9.69
C ALA A 353 -5.54 9.47 -9.64
N THR A 354 -6.47 9.00 -8.80
CA THR A 354 -7.76 9.64 -8.52
C THR A 354 -7.57 11.01 -7.89
N LEU A 355 -6.70 11.18 -6.89
CA LEU A 355 -6.43 12.49 -6.29
C LEU A 355 -5.85 13.49 -7.32
N LEU A 356 -5.07 13.01 -8.29
CA LEU A 356 -4.39 13.83 -9.28
C LEU A 356 -5.13 13.98 -10.61
N HIS A 357 -6.30 13.35 -10.79
CA HIS A 357 -6.96 13.26 -12.10
C HIS A 357 -7.27 14.62 -12.72
N ASP A 358 -7.59 15.59 -11.86
CA ASP A 358 -7.96 16.96 -12.21
C ASP A 358 -6.87 18.00 -11.90
N ALA A 359 -5.65 17.57 -11.55
CA ALA A 359 -4.56 18.49 -11.19
C ALA A 359 -4.15 19.46 -12.32
N GLY A 360 -4.50 19.15 -13.56
CA GLY A 360 -4.29 20.01 -14.72
C GLY A 360 -5.31 21.13 -14.88
N LYS A 361 -6.50 21.05 -14.25
CA LYS A 361 -7.59 22.04 -14.42
C LYS A 361 -7.17 23.48 -14.10
N PRO A 362 -6.42 23.79 -13.03
CA PRO A 362 -5.96 25.16 -12.78
C PRO A 362 -5.18 25.78 -13.95
N ARG A 363 -4.45 24.95 -14.70
CA ARG A 363 -3.58 25.39 -15.80
C ARG A 363 -4.27 25.41 -17.17
N THR A 364 -5.48 24.87 -17.24
CA THR A 364 -6.31 24.86 -18.45
C THR A 364 -7.65 25.56 -18.24
N PHE A 365 -7.79 26.27 -17.12
CA PHE A 365 -8.98 27.04 -16.79
C PHE A 365 -9.17 28.15 -17.82
N ASP A 366 -10.34 28.16 -18.45
CA ASP A 366 -10.76 29.21 -19.37
C ASP A 366 -12.22 29.57 -19.08
N ASN A 367 -12.47 30.86 -18.87
CA ASN A 367 -13.79 31.45 -18.59
C ASN A 367 -14.19 32.49 -19.65
N SER A 368 -13.55 32.51 -20.82
CA SER A 368 -13.83 33.52 -21.85
C SER A 368 -15.22 33.43 -22.48
N ASN A 369 -15.85 32.25 -22.46
CA ASN A 369 -17.05 31.94 -23.26
C ASN A 369 -18.33 31.74 -22.44
N GLU A 370 -18.60 32.61 -21.46
CA GLU A 370 -19.73 32.54 -20.49
C GLU A 370 -19.81 31.26 -19.63
N ASN A 371 -19.08 30.20 -20.00
CA ASN A 371 -18.97 28.91 -19.32
C ASN A 371 -17.50 28.59 -19.04
N ILE A 372 -17.23 28.06 -17.84
CA ILE A 372 -15.91 27.57 -17.46
C ILE A 372 -15.60 26.29 -18.25
N THR A 373 -14.42 26.22 -18.86
CA THR A 373 -13.94 25.04 -19.59
C THR A 373 -12.51 24.65 -19.16
N PHE A 374 -12.14 23.39 -19.41
CA PHE A 374 -10.86 22.79 -19.01
C PHE A 374 -10.27 21.92 -20.11
N TYR A 375 -10.12 22.47 -21.31
CA TYR A 375 -9.66 21.70 -22.47
C TYR A 375 -8.28 21.09 -22.22
N ASN A 376 -8.14 19.79 -22.53
CA ASN A 376 -6.89 19.03 -22.39
C ASN A 376 -6.33 18.92 -20.96
N HIS A 377 -7.14 19.17 -19.92
CA HIS A 377 -6.65 19.05 -18.54
C HIS A 377 -6.12 17.65 -18.25
N GLU A 378 -6.68 16.59 -18.83
CA GLU A 378 -6.24 15.21 -18.63
C GLU A 378 -4.81 14.97 -19.18
N ILE A 379 -4.39 15.73 -20.19
CA ILE A 379 -3.01 15.73 -20.69
C ILE A 379 -2.07 16.40 -19.68
N ILE A 380 -2.48 17.51 -19.09
CA ILE A 380 -1.68 18.23 -18.10
C ILE A 380 -1.63 17.45 -16.78
N SER A 381 -2.77 16.95 -16.30
CA SER A 381 -2.90 16.10 -15.12
C SER A 381 -2.02 14.85 -15.23
N SER A 382 -2.01 14.17 -16.38
CA SER A 382 -1.19 12.95 -16.55
C SER A 382 0.31 13.25 -16.49
N ARG A 383 0.75 14.40 -17.03
CA ARG A 383 2.13 14.88 -16.89
C ARG A 383 2.48 15.23 -15.44
N ILE A 384 1.56 15.87 -14.71
CA ILE A 384 1.71 16.14 -13.27
C ILE A 384 1.82 14.81 -12.51
N ALA A 385 0.94 13.86 -12.76
CA ALA A 385 0.96 12.53 -12.13
C ALA A 385 2.29 11.81 -12.35
N SER A 386 2.82 11.80 -13.59
CA SER A 386 4.14 11.23 -13.85
C SER A 386 5.28 11.96 -13.13
N LYS A 387 5.21 13.30 -13.02
CA LYS A 387 6.23 14.09 -12.31
C LYS A 387 6.22 13.78 -10.81
N VAL A 388 5.04 13.74 -10.20
CA VAL A 388 4.85 13.33 -8.80
C VAL A 388 5.35 11.90 -8.60
N ALA A 389 5.00 10.98 -9.50
CA ALA A 389 5.39 9.58 -9.37
C ALA A 389 6.91 9.38 -9.44
N LYS A 390 7.59 10.13 -10.32
CA LYS A 390 9.07 10.16 -10.40
C LYS A 390 9.69 10.76 -9.14
N ARG A 391 9.11 11.84 -8.60
CA ARG A 391 9.55 12.45 -7.34
C ARG A 391 9.45 11.47 -6.19
N PHE A 392 8.37 10.70 -6.11
CA PHE A 392 8.11 9.66 -5.12
C PHE A 392 8.93 8.37 -5.35
N LYS A 393 9.80 8.32 -6.38
CA LYS A 393 10.68 7.17 -6.66
C LYS A 393 9.91 5.87 -6.90
N PHE A 394 8.78 5.93 -7.60
CA PHE A 394 8.08 4.72 -8.04
C PHE A 394 8.84 3.98 -9.16
N SER A 395 8.56 2.68 -9.30
CA SER A 395 9.03 1.89 -10.44
C SER A 395 8.44 2.41 -11.76
N LYS A 396 9.12 2.14 -12.88
CA LYS A 396 8.63 2.53 -14.22
C LYS A 396 7.20 2.04 -14.47
N LYS A 397 6.90 0.79 -14.09
CA LYS A 397 5.56 0.19 -14.18
C LYS A 397 4.50 1.06 -13.49
N ASN A 398 4.76 1.51 -12.26
CA ASN A 398 3.81 2.31 -11.50
C ASN A 398 3.69 3.74 -12.04
N ILE A 399 4.77 4.33 -12.57
CA ILE A 399 4.74 5.63 -13.23
C ILE A 399 3.86 5.56 -14.48
N ASP A 400 4.04 4.53 -15.31
CA ASP A 400 3.27 4.32 -16.53
C ASP A 400 1.80 4.05 -16.21
N ARG A 401 1.52 3.24 -15.18
CA ARG A 401 0.16 3.01 -14.67
C ARG A 401 -0.54 4.29 -14.22
N MET A 402 0.10 5.10 -13.38
CA MET A 402 -0.47 6.40 -12.95
C MET A 402 -0.71 7.33 -14.14
N PHE A 403 0.24 7.41 -15.08
CA PHE A 403 0.06 8.20 -16.30
C PHE A 403 -1.17 7.78 -17.07
N THR A 404 -1.31 6.48 -17.33
CA THR A 404 -2.42 5.90 -18.11
C THR A 404 -3.78 6.15 -17.45
N LEU A 405 -3.89 5.86 -16.16
CA LEU A 405 -5.13 6.08 -15.41
C LEU A 405 -5.56 7.55 -15.46
N THR A 406 -4.64 8.47 -15.21
CA THR A 406 -4.93 9.90 -15.27
C THR A 406 -5.16 10.39 -16.72
N ARG A 407 -4.46 9.85 -17.73
CA ARG A 407 -4.57 10.32 -19.12
C ARG A 407 -5.92 9.97 -19.75
N PHE A 408 -6.47 8.82 -19.39
CA PHE A 408 -7.66 8.24 -20.02
C PHE A 408 -8.89 8.24 -19.11
N HIS A 409 -8.83 8.86 -17.92
CA HIS A 409 -9.96 8.90 -16.98
C HIS A 409 -11.22 9.53 -17.59
N MET A 410 -11.05 10.49 -18.49
CA MET A 410 -12.14 11.10 -19.25
C MET A 410 -12.57 10.19 -20.40
N PHE A 411 -13.42 9.22 -20.12
CA PHE A 411 -14.14 8.47 -21.15
C PHE A 411 -15.65 8.70 -21.06
N HIS A 412 -16.27 8.69 -22.24
CA HIS A 412 -17.70 8.85 -22.42
C HIS A 412 -18.22 7.69 -23.25
N TYR A 413 -19.30 7.07 -22.78
CA TYR A 413 -20.00 6.02 -23.49
C TYR A 413 -21.31 6.52 -24.06
N GLN A 414 -21.56 6.15 -25.32
CA GLN A 414 -22.82 6.31 -26.02
C GLN A 414 -23.21 4.96 -26.63
N PRO A 415 -24.51 4.60 -26.68
CA PRO A 415 -24.96 3.32 -27.25
C PRO A 415 -24.43 3.05 -28.67
N GLN A 416 -24.29 4.09 -29.47
CA GLN A 416 -23.74 4.03 -30.84
C GLN A 416 -22.23 3.79 -30.92
N ASN A 417 -21.50 3.77 -29.81
CA ASN A 417 -20.09 3.38 -29.83
C ASN A 417 -19.98 1.97 -30.42
N THR A 418 -19.05 1.75 -31.35
CA THR A 418 -18.82 0.42 -31.93
C THR A 418 -18.00 -0.44 -30.98
N ASP A 419 -18.14 -1.76 -31.06
CA ASP A 419 -17.31 -2.68 -30.27
C ASP A 419 -15.82 -2.48 -30.53
N ALA A 420 -15.45 -2.19 -31.78
CA ALA A 420 -14.09 -1.81 -32.16
C ALA A 420 -13.59 -0.59 -31.37
N SER A 421 -14.44 0.43 -31.15
CA SER A 421 -14.06 1.59 -30.34
C SER A 421 -13.82 1.24 -28.87
N ILE A 422 -14.58 0.29 -28.32
CA ILE A 422 -14.41 -0.23 -26.96
C ILE A 422 -13.09 -1.01 -26.86
N ARG A 423 -12.81 -1.91 -27.81
CA ARG A 423 -11.53 -2.65 -27.87
C ARG A 423 -10.33 -1.70 -27.97
N ARG A 424 -10.42 -0.66 -28.81
CA ARG A 424 -9.37 0.38 -28.93
C ARG A 424 -9.16 1.13 -27.61
N PHE A 425 -10.22 1.46 -26.89
CA PHE A 425 -10.11 2.08 -25.57
C PHE A 425 -9.41 1.14 -24.58
N MET A 426 -9.85 -0.12 -24.49
CA MET A 426 -9.27 -1.11 -23.59
C MET A 426 -7.77 -1.31 -23.86
N ARG A 427 -7.37 -1.37 -25.13
CA ARG A 427 -5.95 -1.47 -25.50
C ARG A 427 -5.12 -0.23 -25.17
N LYS A 428 -5.70 0.98 -25.29
CA LYS A 428 -5.01 2.23 -24.90
C LYS A 428 -4.77 2.31 -23.39
N VAL A 429 -5.73 1.82 -22.61
CA VAL A 429 -5.63 1.75 -21.14
C VAL A 429 -4.74 0.58 -20.69
N GLY A 430 -4.65 -0.49 -21.49
CA GLY A 430 -4.03 -1.74 -21.08
C GLY A 430 -5.03 -2.59 -20.30
N LEU A 431 -5.12 -3.88 -20.64
CA LEU A 431 -6.10 -4.80 -20.06
C LEU A 431 -5.90 -4.94 -18.55
N GLU A 432 -4.66 -4.81 -18.08
CA GLU A 432 -4.29 -4.86 -16.67
C GLU A 432 -4.77 -3.66 -15.84
N ASN A 433 -5.20 -2.56 -16.47
CA ASN A 433 -5.63 -1.33 -15.80
C ASN A 433 -7.14 -1.05 -15.97
N ILE A 434 -7.92 -1.98 -16.54
CA ILE A 434 -9.35 -1.76 -16.81
C ILE A 434 -10.15 -1.60 -15.52
N ASP A 435 -9.93 -2.46 -14.53
CA ASP A 435 -10.62 -2.34 -13.25
C ASP A 435 -10.24 -1.03 -12.54
N ASP A 436 -8.96 -0.68 -12.57
CA ASP A 436 -8.43 0.54 -11.95
C ASP A 436 -9.03 1.82 -12.55
N ILE A 437 -9.19 1.88 -13.88
CA ILE A 437 -9.74 3.07 -14.53
C ILE A 437 -11.24 3.21 -14.27
N LEU A 438 -11.94 2.07 -14.14
CA LEU A 438 -13.36 2.03 -13.76
C LEU A 438 -13.54 2.49 -12.30
N ASP A 439 -12.70 2.02 -11.38
CA ASP A 439 -12.68 2.47 -9.98
C ASP A 439 -12.41 3.98 -9.87
N LEU A 440 -11.41 4.47 -10.60
CA LEU A 440 -11.10 5.90 -10.64
C LEU A 440 -12.31 6.69 -11.14
N ARG A 441 -12.94 6.23 -12.23
CA ARG A 441 -14.13 6.89 -12.79
C ARG A 441 -15.32 6.87 -11.84
N GLU A 442 -15.51 5.78 -11.11
CA GLU A 442 -16.54 5.70 -10.08
C GLU A 442 -16.27 6.69 -8.94
N GLY A 443 -15.02 6.78 -8.48
CA GLY A 443 -14.57 7.78 -7.50
C GLY A 443 -14.84 9.21 -7.97
N ASP A 444 -14.43 9.57 -9.19
CA ASP A 444 -14.67 10.88 -9.83
C ASP A 444 -16.17 11.24 -9.87
N ARG A 445 -17.02 10.29 -10.28
CA ARG A 445 -18.48 10.48 -10.31
C ARG A 445 -19.07 10.73 -8.92
N LEU A 446 -18.69 9.91 -7.94
CA LEU A 446 -19.16 10.02 -6.56
C LEU A 446 -18.67 11.31 -5.90
N GLY A 447 -17.44 11.72 -6.18
CA GLY A 447 -16.86 12.98 -5.71
C GLY A 447 -17.60 14.22 -6.21
N SER A 448 -18.21 14.12 -7.40
CA SER A 448 -19.09 15.17 -7.95
C SER A 448 -20.51 15.18 -7.36
N GLY A 449 -20.83 14.26 -6.43
CA GLY A 449 -22.19 14.06 -5.92
C GLY A 449 -23.13 13.31 -6.88
N ALA A 450 -22.61 12.72 -7.96
CA ALA A 450 -23.40 11.93 -8.88
C ALA A 450 -23.67 10.52 -8.33
N LYS A 451 -24.66 9.82 -8.90
CA LYS A 451 -24.90 8.41 -8.57
C LYS A 451 -23.68 7.55 -8.95
N LYS A 452 -23.35 6.60 -8.05
CA LYS A 452 -22.29 5.58 -8.19
C LYS A 452 -22.20 5.04 -9.61
N THR A 453 -23.36 4.62 -10.13
CA THR A 453 -23.48 4.15 -11.49
C THR A 453 -24.46 4.97 -12.32
N SER A 454 -24.35 4.81 -13.64
CA SER A 454 -25.34 5.21 -14.64
C SER A 454 -25.55 4.04 -15.58
N TRP A 455 -26.73 3.96 -16.22
CA TRP A 455 -27.00 2.94 -17.23
C TRP A 455 -25.90 2.88 -18.31
N ARG A 456 -25.33 4.04 -18.69
CA ARG A 456 -24.21 4.15 -19.64
C ARG A 456 -22.94 3.47 -19.14
N LEU A 457 -22.64 3.62 -17.85
CA LEU A 457 -21.44 3.02 -17.26
C LEU A 457 -21.59 1.50 -17.15
N GLU A 458 -22.77 1.01 -16.74
CA GLU A 458 -23.02 -0.44 -16.68
C GLU A 458 -23.06 -1.08 -18.06
N GLU A 459 -23.68 -0.45 -19.05
CA GLU A 459 -23.68 -0.95 -20.43
C GLU A 459 -22.27 -0.97 -21.03
N MET A 460 -21.46 0.08 -20.79
CA MET A 460 -20.05 0.08 -21.20
C MET A 460 -19.27 -1.06 -20.55
N LYS A 461 -19.46 -1.29 -19.25
CA LYS A 461 -18.80 -2.40 -18.54
C LYS A 461 -19.24 -3.75 -19.11
N GLN A 462 -20.53 -3.96 -19.37
CA GLN A 462 -21.04 -5.19 -20.00
C GLN A 462 -20.37 -5.42 -21.36
N ARG A 463 -20.35 -4.40 -22.23
CA ARG A 463 -19.74 -4.52 -23.55
C ARG A 463 -18.24 -4.76 -23.47
N MET A 464 -17.52 -4.14 -22.53
CA MET A 464 -16.10 -4.46 -22.30
C MET A 464 -15.89 -5.95 -22.00
N VAL A 465 -16.76 -6.56 -21.19
CA VAL A 465 -16.71 -7.99 -20.87
C VAL A 465 -16.93 -8.85 -22.11
N GLU A 466 -17.92 -8.51 -22.94
CA GLU A 466 -18.18 -9.21 -24.20
C GLU A 466 -16.96 -9.15 -25.13
N GLN A 467 -16.25 -8.01 -25.12
CA GLN A 467 -15.05 -7.82 -25.91
C GLN A 467 -13.81 -8.54 -25.37
N LEU A 468 -13.74 -8.88 -24.08
CA LEU A 468 -12.59 -9.62 -23.53
C LEU A 468 -12.40 -11.01 -24.17
N ASN A 469 -13.46 -11.59 -24.75
CA ASN A 469 -13.39 -12.87 -25.46
C ASN A 469 -12.97 -12.73 -26.94
N GLN A 470 -12.74 -11.50 -27.43
CA GLN A 470 -12.33 -11.23 -28.80
C GLN A 470 -10.79 -11.06 -28.88
N PRO A 471 -10.17 -11.21 -30.06
CA PRO A 471 -8.73 -10.99 -30.22
C PRO A 471 -8.32 -9.57 -29.81
N MET A 472 -7.38 -9.46 -28.86
CA MET A 472 -6.94 -8.19 -28.25
C MET A 472 -5.44 -7.91 -28.43
N ALA A 473 -4.69 -8.89 -28.90
CA ALA A 473 -3.28 -8.80 -29.28
C ALA A 473 -3.00 -9.59 -30.56
N VAL A 474 -1.87 -9.30 -31.19
CA VAL A 474 -1.41 -10.00 -32.40
C VAL A 474 -1.34 -11.52 -32.20
N LYS A 475 -1.00 -11.99 -30.99
CA LYS A 475 -0.93 -13.42 -30.67
C LYS A 475 -2.30 -14.13 -30.63
N ASP A 476 -3.39 -13.36 -30.58
CA ASP A 476 -4.76 -13.88 -30.48
C ASP A 476 -5.42 -14.05 -31.86
N ILE A 477 -4.76 -13.60 -32.94
CA ILE A 477 -5.28 -13.79 -34.29
C ILE A 477 -5.03 -15.23 -34.76
N ALA A 478 -5.86 -15.74 -35.68
CA ALA A 478 -5.91 -17.15 -36.07
C ALA A 478 -4.66 -17.65 -36.82
N ILE A 479 -3.70 -16.78 -37.10
CA ILE A 479 -2.43 -17.10 -37.76
C ILE A 479 -1.26 -16.48 -37.01
N ASN A 480 -0.09 -17.10 -37.15
CA ASN A 480 1.16 -16.60 -36.58
C ASN A 480 2.28 -16.50 -37.64
N GLY A 481 3.48 -16.11 -37.20
CA GLY A 481 4.62 -15.97 -38.11
C GLY A 481 5.01 -17.26 -38.85
N ASN A 482 4.82 -18.44 -38.22
CA ASN A 482 5.10 -19.72 -38.88
C ASN A 482 4.09 -20.03 -39.98
N ASP A 483 2.81 -19.68 -39.80
CA ASP A 483 1.81 -19.81 -40.86
C ASP A 483 2.18 -18.94 -42.06
N LEU A 484 2.60 -17.70 -41.83
CA LEU A 484 3.07 -16.80 -42.91
C LEU A 484 4.31 -17.35 -43.64
N MET A 485 5.25 -17.94 -42.91
CA MET A 485 6.45 -18.53 -43.52
C MET A 485 6.12 -19.80 -44.33
N THR A 486 5.25 -20.65 -43.81
CA THR A 486 4.95 -21.96 -44.40
C THR A 486 4.00 -21.83 -45.60
N GLU A 487 2.93 -21.05 -45.45
CA GLU A 487 1.85 -20.97 -46.46
C GLU A 487 2.14 -19.94 -47.56
N LEU A 488 2.90 -18.87 -47.24
CA LEU A 488 3.21 -17.79 -48.19
C LEU A 488 4.69 -17.74 -48.59
N ASN A 489 5.51 -18.68 -48.10
CA ASN A 489 6.95 -18.76 -48.38
C ASN A 489 7.72 -17.45 -48.06
N LEU A 490 7.26 -16.73 -47.03
CA LEU A 490 7.89 -15.50 -46.58
C LEU A 490 9.13 -15.79 -45.72
N LYS A 491 10.17 -14.94 -45.84
CA LYS A 491 11.39 -15.08 -45.03
C LYS A 491 11.21 -14.50 -43.63
N PRO A 492 11.88 -15.06 -42.60
CA PRO A 492 11.87 -14.49 -41.26
C PRO A 492 12.43 -13.07 -41.26
N GLY A 493 11.75 -12.14 -40.60
CA GLY A 493 12.18 -10.75 -40.51
C GLY A 493 11.09 -9.78 -40.07
N LYS A 494 11.44 -8.49 -40.02
CA LYS A 494 10.56 -7.39 -39.56
C LYS A 494 9.23 -7.33 -40.33
N ASN A 495 9.24 -7.70 -41.62
CA ASN A 495 8.05 -7.65 -42.48
C ASN A 495 6.93 -8.59 -42.00
N LEU A 496 7.24 -9.75 -41.40
CA LEU A 496 6.23 -10.63 -40.82
C LEU A 496 5.46 -9.93 -39.69
N GLY A 497 6.19 -9.22 -38.82
CA GLY A 497 5.58 -8.46 -37.72
C GLY A 497 4.70 -7.32 -38.22
N ILE A 498 5.09 -6.65 -39.31
CA ILE A 498 4.28 -5.59 -39.94
C ILE A 498 2.98 -6.16 -40.50
N ILE A 499 3.05 -7.29 -41.23
CA ILE A 499 1.87 -7.97 -41.79
C ILE A 499 0.92 -8.40 -40.67
N LEU A 500 1.43 -9.10 -39.65
CA LEU A 500 0.61 -9.55 -38.51
C LEU A 500 -0.02 -8.37 -37.76
N GLN A 501 0.69 -7.24 -37.65
CA GLN A 501 0.16 -6.04 -37.02
C GLN A 501 -0.98 -5.41 -37.83
N GLN A 502 -0.86 -5.34 -39.16
CA GLN A 502 -1.92 -4.83 -40.03
C GLN A 502 -3.16 -5.73 -40.02
N LEU A 503 -2.97 -7.05 -40.13
CA LEU A 503 -4.07 -8.02 -40.03
C LEU A 503 -4.79 -7.91 -38.70
N PHE A 504 -4.03 -7.77 -37.62
CA PHE A 504 -4.60 -7.56 -36.30
C PHE A 504 -5.41 -6.25 -36.20
N GLU A 505 -4.97 -5.17 -36.86
CA GLU A 505 -5.75 -3.93 -36.94
C GLU A 505 -7.08 -4.12 -37.68
N GLU A 506 -7.11 -4.93 -38.74
CA GLU A 506 -8.35 -5.28 -39.44
C GLU A 506 -9.29 -6.16 -38.59
N VAL A 507 -8.75 -7.19 -37.93
CA VAL A 507 -9.50 -8.04 -36.97
C VAL A 507 -10.05 -7.21 -35.81
N MET A 508 -9.31 -6.18 -35.39
CA MET A 508 -9.74 -5.25 -34.36
C MET A 508 -10.92 -4.37 -34.79
N GLU A 509 -11.14 -4.13 -36.08
CA GLU A 509 -12.36 -3.45 -36.57
C GLU A 509 -13.50 -4.46 -36.76
N ASN A 510 -13.22 -5.63 -37.32
CA ASN A 510 -14.18 -6.71 -37.52
C ASN A 510 -13.60 -8.07 -37.07
N SER A 511 -14.09 -8.58 -35.93
CA SER A 511 -13.58 -9.83 -35.34
C SER A 511 -13.96 -11.07 -36.14
N GLU A 512 -14.97 -11.01 -37.03
CA GLU A 512 -15.34 -12.10 -37.93
C GLU A 512 -14.24 -12.43 -38.95
N LEU A 513 -13.30 -11.51 -39.18
CA LEU A 513 -12.16 -11.73 -40.06
C LEU A 513 -11.12 -12.69 -39.46
N ASN A 514 -11.25 -13.06 -38.19
CA ASN A 514 -10.26 -13.86 -37.47
C ASN A 514 -10.34 -15.37 -37.78
N THR A 515 -10.29 -15.74 -39.05
CA THR A 515 -10.17 -17.14 -39.49
C THR A 515 -8.87 -17.32 -40.26
N LYS A 516 -8.31 -18.53 -40.19
CA LYS A 516 -7.00 -18.82 -40.80
C LYS A 516 -7.02 -18.52 -42.31
N GLU A 517 -8.09 -18.91 -42.98
CA GLU A 517 -8.26 -18.77 -44.43
C GLU A 517 -8.31 -17.28 -44.84
N ILE A 518 -9.16 -16.49 -44.18
CA ILE A 518 -9.32 -15.06 -44.49
C ILE A 518 -8.02 -14.29 -44.24
N LEU A 519 -7.36 -14.57 -43.11
CA LEU A 519 -6.13 -13.86 -42.75
C LEU A 519 -4.96 -14.21 -43.67
N LEU A 520 -4.87 -15.46 -44.17
CA LEU A 520 -3.82 -15.84 -45.14
C LEU A 520 -4.02 -15.15 -46.50
N GLU A 521 -5.28 -15.02 -46.96
CA GLU A 521 -5.57 -14.28 -48.20
C GLU A 521 -5.18 -12.81 -48.07
N LYS A 522 -5.60 -12.16 -46.98
CA LYS A 522 -5.23 -10.77 -46.70
C LYS A 522 -3.73 -10.58 -46.53
N ALA A 523 -3.04 -11.50 -45.85
CA ALA A 523 -1.58 -11.49 -45.71
C ALA A 523 -0.86 -11.53 -47.08
N LYS A 524 -1.39 -12.31 -48.02
CA LYS A 524 -0.88 -12.40 -49.39
C LYS A 524 -1.05 -11.09 -50.17
N GLU A 525 -2.11 -10.35 -49.92
CA GLU A 525 -2.31 -9.02 -50.52
C GLU A 525 -1.36 -7.99 -49.93
N ILE A 526 -1.24 -7.94 -48.60
CA ILE A 526 -0.36 -7.01 -47.89
C ILE A 526 1.11 -7.24 -48.30
N SER A 527 1.54 -8.51 -48.36
CA SER A 527 2.92 -8.87 -48.71
C SER A 527 3.33 -8.49 -50.14
N LYS A 528 2.40 -8.24 -51.06
CA LYS A 528 2.71 -7.72 -52.40
C LYS A 528 3.07 -6.23 -52.41
N ASN A 529 2.67 -5.51 -51.36
CA ASN A 529 2.84 -4.07 -51.22
C ASN A 529 4.02 -3.69 -50.30
N LEU A 530 4.76 -4.68 -49.80
CA LEU A 530 5.94 -4.57 -48.92
C LEU A 530 7.18 -5.09 -49.65
#